data_AF-A0A975B185-F1
#
_entry.id   AF-A0A975B185-F1
#
_cell.length_a   1.000
_cell.length_b   1.000
_cell.length_c   1.000
_cell.angle_alpha   90.00
_cell.angle_beta   90.00
_cell.angle_gamma   90.00
#
_symmetry.space_group_name_H-M   'P 1'
#
loop_
_entity.id
_entity.type
_entity.pdbx_description
1 polymer ?
#
loop_
_entity_poly.entity_id
_entity_poly.type
_entity_poly.pdbx_seq_one_letter_code
_entity_poly.pdbx_strand_id
1 'polypeptide(L)'
;MKKDKIVLDSDEMELLEELENDIYIDKPLSEQELKSYQQDAKYTKALQEKKQTTIRFSVQDLAIVKSKAKELGIGYQNLIQALVHNYATGKVDLHV
;
A
#
# COMPACT_ATOMS: atom_id res chain seq x y z
N MET A 1 -36.49 -10.63 -15.22
CA MET A 1 -35.23 -10.19 -14.61
C MET A 1 -35.06 -10.96 -13.31
N LYS A 2 -34.02 -11.79 -13.18
CA LYS A 2 -33.74 -12.50 -11.93
C LYS A 2 -33.31 -11.44 -10.91
N LYS A 3 -34.10 -11.24 -9.85
CA LYS A 3 -33.63 -10.54 -8.66
C LYS A 3 -32.64 -11.50 -8.00
N ASP A 4 -31.35 -11.25 -8.16
CA ASP A 4 -30.36 -11.92 -7.33
C ASP A 4 -30.68 -11.57 -5.87
N LYS A 5 -30.77 -12.61 -5.05
CA LYS A 5 -31.14 -12.49 -3.64
C LYS A 5 -29.93 -11.91 -2.91
N ILE A 6 -29.87 -10.59 -2.83
CA ILE A 6 -28.82 -9.88 -2.09
C ILE A 6 -28.98 -10.25 -0.62
N VAL A 7 -27.96 -10.90 -0.05
CA VAL A 7 -27.88 -11.16 1.38
C VAL A 7 -27.21 -9.95 1.98
N LEU A 8 -28.00 -9.13 2.68
CA LEU A 8 -27.49 -7.97 3.39
C LEU A 8 -26.97 -8.41 4.75
N ASP A 9 -25.86 -7.84 5.18
CA ASP A 9 -25.42 -7.97 6.56
C ASP A 9 -26.28 -7.11 7.52
N SER A 10 -26.02 -7.21 8.82
CA SER A 10 -26.80 -6.50 9.83
C SER A 10 -26.77 -4.99 9.65
N ASP A 11 -25.61 -4.46 9.25
CA ASP A 11 -25.35 -3.03 9.17
C ASP A 11 -26.00 -2.47 7.88
N GLU A 12 -25.95 -3.25 6.80
CA GLU A 12 -26.63 -2.94 5.54
C GLU A 12 -28.16 -2.97 5.68
N MET A 13 -28.72 -3.90 6.48
CA MET A 13 -30.16 -3.91 6.77
C MET A 13 -30.59 -2.70 7.60
N GLU A 14 -29.82 -2.34 8.63
CA GLU A 14 -30.11 -1.16 9.47
C GLU A 14 -30.11 0.12 8.62
N LEU A 15 -29.10 0.30 7.76
CA LEU A 15 -29.03 1.44 6.84
C LEU A 15 -30.21 1.47 5.86
N LEU A 16 -30.63 0.31 5.35
CA LEU A 16 -31.77 0.20 4.44
C LEU A 16 -33.08 0.56 5.14
N GLU A 17 -33.28 0.12 6.39
CA GLU A 17 -34.43 0.51 7.20
C GLU A 17 -34.42 2.01 7.52
N GLU A 18 -33.27 2.61 7.86
CA GLU A 18 -33.15 4.05 8.09
C GLU A 18 -33.47 4.87 6.84
N LEU A 19 -33.05 4.39 5.66
CA LEU A 19 -33.26 5.05 4.37
C LEU A 19 -34.71 4.88 3.88
N GLU A 20 -35.32 3.70 4.04
CA GLU A 20 -36.72 3.45 3.67
C GLU A 20 -37.70 4.23 4.56
N ASN A 21 -37.34 4.49 5.82
CA ASN A 21 -38.19 5.23 6.76
C ASN A 21 -37.94 6.76 6.75
N ASP A 22 -37.06 7.28 5.89
CA ASP A 22 -36.61 8.68 5.88
C ASP A 22 -36.05 9.15 7.25
N ILE A 23 -35.50 8.24 8.05
CA ILE A 23 -34.92 8.52 9.39
C ILE A 23 -33.40 8.69 9.30
N TYR A 24 -32.79 8.41 8.15
CA TYR A 24 -31.35 8.53 7.96
C TYR A 24 -30.83 9.91 8.40
N ILE A 25 -29.94 9.90 9.40
CA ILE A 25 -29.29 11.10 9.93
C ILE A 25 -27.86 11.13 9.40
N ASP A 26 -27.55 12.14 8.59
CA ASP A 26 -26.16 12.48 8.29
C ASP A 26 -25.44 12.74 9.61
N LYS A 27 -24.50 11.87 9.95
CA LYS A 27 -23.62 12.06 11.11
C LYS A 27 -22.33 12.70 10.62
N PRO A 28 -22.24 14.05 10.57
CA PRO A 28 -21.00 14.71 10.19
C PRO A 28 -19.91 14.37 11.18
N LEU A 29 -18.72 14.10 10.66
CA LEU A 29 -17.54 13.93 11.48
C LEU A 29 -17.25 15.21 12.27
N SER A 30 -16.87 15.05 13.54
CA SER A 30 -16.34 16.16 14.32
C SER A 30 -15.05 16.68 13.68
N GLU A 31 -14.74 17.97 13.83
CA GLU A 31 -13.48 18.55 13.34
C GLU A 31 -12.24 17.80 13.88
N GLN A 32 -12.34 17.22 15.08
CA GLN A 32 -11.27 16.45 15.69
C GLN A 32 -11.07 15.10 14.98
N GLU A 33 -12.16 14.39 14.67
CA GLU A 33 -12.13 13.11 13.95
C GLU A 33 -11.64 13.30 12.52
N LEU A 34 -12.12 14.36 11.85
CA LEU A 34 -11.67 14.74 10.52
C LEU A 34 -10.16 14.99 10.49
N LYS A 35 -9.62 15.72 11.48
CA LYS A 35 -8.18 15.97 11.61
C LYS A 35 -7.40 14.68 11.86
N SER A 36 -7.89 13.79 12.72
CA SER A 36 -7.26 12.50 13.00
C SER A 36 -7.16 11.66 11.73
N TYR A 37 -8.28 11.46 11.04
CA TYR A 37 -8.29 10.68 9.80
C TYR A 37 -7.43 11.28 8.70
N GLN A 38 -7.40 12.61 8.58
CA GLN A 38 -6.47 13.28 7.66
C GLN A 38 -5.00 13.05 8.02
N GLN A 39 -4.66 13.03 9.30
CA GLN A 39 -3.31 12.76 9.77
C GLN A 39 -2.90 11.31 9.51
N ASP A 40 -3.78 10.35 9.81
CA ASP A 40 -3.54 8.92 9.58
C ASP A 40 -3.39 8.62 8.09
N ALA A 41 -4.22 9.24 7.24
CA ALA A 41 -4.11 9.14 5.79
C ALA A 41 -2.78 9.73 5.28
N LYS A 42 -2.35 10.88 5.80
CA LYS A 42 -1.05 11.49 5.44
C LYS A 42 0.12 10.61 5.86
N TYR A 43 0.07 10.03 7.07
CA TYR A 43 1.12 9.14 7.56
C TYR A 43 1.23 7.88 6.70
N THR A 44 0.09 7.26 6.38
CA THR A 44 0.04 6.06 5.52
C THR A 44 0.54 6.36 4.11
N LYS A 45 0.14 7.51 3.56
CA LYS A 45 0.61 7.97 2.25
C LYS A 45 2.12 8.22 2.25
N ALA A 46 2.66 8.91 3.26
CA ALA A 46 4.09 9.18 3.37
C ALA A 46 4.92 7.89 3.51
N LEU A 47 4.39 6.87 4.18
CA LEU A 47 5.05 5.57 4.29
C LEU A 47 5.09 4.80 2.96
N GLN A 48 4.09 5.02 2.10
CA GLN A 48 4.00 4.38 0.78
C GLN A 48 4.67 5.20 -0.34
N GLU A 49 5.09 6.43 -0.06
CA GLU A 49 5.74 7.30 -1.04
C GLU A 49 7.11 6.75 -1.44
N LYS A 50 7.21 6.30 -2.70
CA LYS A 50 8.47 5.89 -3.32
C LYS A 50 9.18 7.13 -3.88
N LYS A 51 10.38 7.41 -3.39
CA LYS A 51 11.24 8.46 -3.95
C LYS A 51 12.24 7.87 -4.94
N GLN A 52 12.39 8.51 -6.10
CA GLN A 52 13.39 8.12 -7.09
C GLN A 52 14.79 8.49 -6.59
N THR A 53 15.73 7.56 -6.71
CA THR A 53 17.16 7.81 -6.45
C THR A 53 17.99 7.33 -7.63
N THR A 54 19.07 8.06 -7.94
CA THR A 54 19.99 7.71 -9.03
C THR A 54 21.25 7.12 -8.43
N ILE A 55 21.55 5.87 -8.78
CA ILE A 55 22.76 5.16 -8.35
C ILE A 55 23.66 4.97 -9.57
N ARG A 56 24.95 5.33 -9.44
CA ARG A 56 25.96 5.05 -10.47
C ARG A 56 26.56 3.67 -10.21
N PHE A 57 26.58 2.84 -11.23
CA PHE A 57 27.20 1.52 -11.21
C PHE A 57 28.40 1.49 -12.15
N SER A 58 29.39 0.66 -11.84
CA SER A 58 30.36 0.25 -12.86
C SER A 58 29.66 -0.64 -13.90
N VAL A 59 30.19 -0.68 -15.12
CA VAL A 59 29.64 -1.52 -16.20
C VAL A 59 29.67 -3.00 -15.80
N GLN A 60 30.73 -3.41 -15.11
CA GLN A 60 30.92 -4.78 -14.65
C GLN A 60 29.90 -5.17 -13.57
N ASP A 61 29.70 -4.33 -12.56
CA ASP A 61 28.74 -4.61 -11.48
C ASP A 61 27.31 -4.69 -12.01
N LEU A 62 26.95 -3.78 -12.93
CA LEU A 62 25.63 -3.81 -13.55
C LEU A 62 25.39 -5.09 -14.35
N ALA A 63 26.41 -5.58 -15.06
CA ALA A 63 26.32 -6.85 -15.79
C ALA A 63 26.11 -8.04 -14.84
N ILE A 64 26.85 -8.09 -13.73
CA ILE A 64 26.72 -9.13 -12.71
C ILE A 64 25.32 -9.11 -12.09
N VAL A 65 24.82 -7.93 -11.70
CA VAL A 65 23.47 -7.79 -11.11
C VAL A 65 22.40 -8.24 -12.10
N LYS A 66 22.51 -7.89 -13.39
CA LYS A 66 21.58 -8.35 -14.43
C LYS A 66 21.61 -9.87 -14.61
N SER A 67 22.79 -10.48 -14.56
CA SER A 67 22.92 -11.94 -14.63
C SER A 67 22.21 -12.62 -13.47
N LYS A 68 22.47 -12.18 -12.24
CA LYS A 68 21.82 -12.72 -11.03
C LYS A 68 20.30 -12.54 -11.06
N ALA A 69 19.83 -11.39 -11.54
CA ALA A 69 18.40 -11.14 -11.68
C ALA A 69 17.75 -12.10 -12.69
N LYS A 70 18.42 -12.38 -13.81
CA LYS A 70 17.98 -13.35 -14.82
C LYS A 70 17.91 -14.76 -14.27
N GLU A 71 18.90 -15.19 -13.48
CA GLU A 71 18.91 -16.50 -12.80
C GLU A 71 17.72 -16.66 -11.85
N LEU A 72 17.36 -15.58 -11.14
CA LEU A 72 16.21 -15.54 -10.22
C LEU A 72 14.87 -15.31 -10.93
N GLY A 73 14.86 -15.09 -12.24
CA GLY A 73 13.64 -14.81 -13.01
C GLY A 73 12.97 -13.47 -12.69
N ILE A 74 13.69 -12.52 -12.09
CA ILE A 74 13.17 -11.20 -11.70
C ILE A 74 13.87 -10.07 -12.46
N GLY A 75 13.23 -8.91 -12.54
CA GLY A 75 13.86 -7.72 -13.09
C GLY A 75 15.05 -7.25 -12.23
N TYR A 76 16.12 -6.76 -12.85
CA TYR A 76 17.31 -6.29 -12.12
C TYR A 76 16.99 -5.15 -11.13
N GLN A 77 16.00 -4.31 -11.43
CA GLN A 77 15.52 -3.27 -10.53
C GLN A 77 14.86 -3.86 -9.27
N ASN A 78 14.08 -4.93 -9.42
CA ASN A 78 13.43 -5.62 -8.30
C ASN A 78 14.47 -6.30 -7.39
N LEU A 79 15.53 -6.88 -7.99
CA LEU A 79 16.64 -7.45 -7.22
C LEU A 79 17.34 -6.38 -6.39
N ILE A 80 17.63 -5.22 -6.97
CA ILE A 80 18.24 -4.08 -6.25
C ILE A 80 17.31 -3.62 -5.11
N GLN A 81 16.01 -3.50 -5.37
CA GLN A 81 15.04 -3.09 -4.35
C GLN A 81 14.98 -4.09 -3.19
N ALA A 82 14.95 -5.40 -3.49
CA ALA A 82 14.96 -6.44 -2.48
C ALA A 82 16.25 -6.44 -1.66
N LEU A 83 17.39 -6.20 -2.29
CA LEU A 83 18.68 -6.11 -1.61
C LEU A 83 18.74 -4.91 -0.65
N VAL A 84 18.31 -3.74 -1.09
CA VAL A 84 18.21 -2.54 -0.24
C VAL A 84 17.24 -2.76 0.92
N HIS A 85 16.09 -3.40 0.68
CA HIS A 85 15.13 -3.71 1.72
C HIS A 85 15.68 -4.72 2.75
N ASN A 86 16.35 -5.78 2.29
CA ASN A 86 16.96 -6.78 3.16
C ASN A 86 18.11 -6.18 4.00
N TYR A 87 18.86 -5.25 3.43
CA TYR A 87 19.86 -4.48 4.18
C TYR A 87 19.20 -3.58 5.24
N ALA A 88 18.20 -2.78 4.86
CA ALA A 88 17.50 -1.89 5.79
C ALA A 88 16.77 -2.62 6.93
N THR A 89 16.34 -3.86 6.69
CA THR A 89 15.68 -4.72 7.69
C THR A 89 16.65 -5.58 8.52
N GLY A 90 17.97 -5.41 8.32
CA GLY A 90 19.00 -6.10 9.10
C GLY A 90 19.21 -7.59 8.74
N LYS A 91 18.69 -8.04 7.60
CA LYS A 91 18.88 -9.42 7.10
C LYS A 91 20.19 -9.63 6.36
N VAL A 92 20.89 -8.54 6.01
CA VAL A 92 22.18 -8.54 5.33
C VAL A 92 23.10 -7.60 6.10
N ASP A 93 24.28 -8.08 6.46
CA ASP A 93 25.33 -7.25 7.07
C ASP A 93 26.24 -6.70 5.96
N LEU A 94 26.51 -5.39 5.99
CA LEU A 94 27.47 -4.77 5.08
C LEU A 94 28.78 -4.59 5.81
N HIS A 95 29.81 -5.31 5.36
CA HIS A 95 31.19 -4.98 5.69
C HIS A 95 31.72 -4.06 4.60
N VAL A 96 32.02 -2.82 4.99
CA VAL A 96 32.62 -1.78 4.13
C VAL A 96 34.09 -1.66 4.43
#